data_AF-A0A961VX19-F1
#
_entry.id   AF-A0A961VX19-F1
#
_cell.length_a   1.000
_cell.length_b   1.000
_cell.length_c   1.000
_cell.angle_alpha   90.00
_cell.angle_beta   90.00
_cell.angle_gamma   90.00
#
_symmetry.space_group_name_H-M   'P 1'
#
loop_
_entity.id
_entity.type
_entity.pdbx_description
1 polymer ?
#
loop_
_entity_poly.entity_id
_entity_poly.type
_entity_poly.pdbx_seq_one_letter_code
_entity_poly.pdbx_strand_id
1 'polypeptide(L)'
;VARQFDQLSDATLTAAILQTVFAASITSEEPTEEVLNGLLTPQEQARLAATGVSPWDAYIQAQSGWYDTATINLGINGRIAHLFPGQKLELHRAQHPHSDYRDFAAHLLGELARCMGLTYESATADYTNATYSSVRMATGEVFQITLYRRAHVIAPFCNSVYEAWLEEEIARGGIPFPGGLGGFLANRASACRAIWRGAPKPQADDLKTAKAHEIWCRLGVMTDASIAEDLGYDIEDVYAQRAREKAMREIYGLPDAQHQGITTALGEEPANKTDTAGQDASS
;
A
#
# COMPACT_ATOMS: atom_id res chain seq x y z
N VAL A 1 3.40 -4.06 -14.49
CA VAL A 1 3.42 -3.43 -13.17
C VAL A 1 3.77 -4.42 -12.05
N ALA A 2 2.89 -5.35 -11.64
CA ALA A 2 3.21 -6.29 -10.54
C ALA A 2 4.54 -7.06 -10.73
N ARG A 3 4.73 -7.67 -11.92
CA ARG A 3 6.00 -8.33 -12.26
C ARG A 3 7.22 -7.39 -12.25
N GLN A 4 7.05 -6.12 -12.58
CA GLN A 4 8.13 -5.14 -12.56
C GLN A 4 8.51 -4.75 -11.12
N PHE A 5 7.55 -4.74 -10.20
CA PHE A 5 7.79 -4.53 -8.77
C PHE A 5 8.57 -5.70 -8.16
N ASP A 6 8.22 -6.94 -8.50
CA ASP A 6 8.99 -8.11 -8.07
C ASP A 6 10.42 -8.08 -8.64
N GLN A 7 10.56 -7.79 -9.94
CA GLN A 7 11.86 -7.65 -10.58
C GLN A 7 12.71 -6.54 -9.98
N LEU A 8 12.11 -5.42 -9.59
CA LEU A 8 12.81 -4.36 -8.86
C LEU A 8 13.33 -4.87 -7.52
N SER A 9 12.48 -5.55 -6.75
CA SER A 9 12.85 -6.08 -5.42
C SER A 9 13.96 -7.12 -5.53
N ASP A 10 13.89 -7.99 -6.53
CA ASP A 10 14.93 -8.99 -6.82
C ASP A 10 16.22 -8.30 -7.31
N ALA A 11 16.11 -7.28 -8.16
CA ALA A 11 17.26 -6.54 -8.67
C ALA A 11 17.97 -5.75 -7.55
N THR A 12 17.24 -5.14 -6.63
CA THR A 12 17.85 -4.42 -5.49
C THR A 12 18.50 -5.38 -4.49
N LEU A 13 17.87 -6.52 -4.23
CA LEU A 13 18.44 -7.55 -3.35
C LEU A 13 19.70 -8.17 -3.98
N THR A 14 19.65 -8.54 -5.26
CA THR A 14 20.82 -9.06 -5.99
C THR A 14 21.92 -8.03 -6.14
N ALA A 15 21.61 -6.75 -6.37
CA ALA A 15 22.60 -5.67 -6.38
C ALA A 15 23.26 -5.50 -5.00
N ALA A 16 22.50 -5.55 -3.90
CA ALA A 16 23.05 -5.52 -2.55
C ALA A 16 23.97 -6.73 -2.27
N ILE A 17 23.59 -7.92 -2.74
CA ILE A 17 24.45 -9.11 -2.64
C ILE A 17 25.70 -8.97 -3.52
N LEU A 18 25.58 -8.56 -4.78
CA LEU A 18 26.71 -8.36 -5.68
C LEU A 18 27.68 -7.30 -5.14
N GLN A 19 27.17 -6.23 -4.54
CA GLN A 19 28.00 -5.23 -3.87
C GLN A 19 28.78 -5.82 -2.70
N THR A 20 28.17 -6.69 -1.89
CA THR A 20 28.88 -7.33 -0.77
C THR A 20 29.93 -8.34 -1.24
N VAL A 21 29.69 -9.03 -2.36
CA VAL A 21 30.58 -10.06 -2.91
C VAL A 21 31.72 -9.48 -3.75
N PHE A 22 31.45 -8.50 -4.62
CA PHE A 22 32.41 -7.91 -5.57
C PHE A 22 33.05 -6.61 -5.07
N ALA A 23 32.95 -6.31 -3.78
CA ALA A 23 33.57 -5.13 -3.18
C ALA A 23 35.10 -5.11 -3.31
N ALA A 24 35.77 -6.18 -3.75
CA ALA A 24 37.22 -6.29 -3.84
C ALA A 24 37.66 -6.82 -5.22
N SER A 25 38.38 -6.01 -5.99
CA SER A 25 39.11 -6.45 -7.18
C SER A 25 40.62 -6.42 -6.89
N ILE A 26 41.37 -7.35 -7.50
CA ILE A 26 42.82 -7.36 -7.43
C ILE A 26 43.34 -6.86 -8.78
N THR A 27 44.03 -5.73 -8.78
CA THR A 27 44.72 -5.21 -9.95
C THR A 27 46.20 -5.58 -9.88
N SER A 28 46.74 -6.08 -10.99
CA SER A 28 48.15 -6.44 -11.13
C SER A 28 48.79 -5.50 -12.15
N GLU A 29 49.77 -4.72 -11.73
CA GLU A 29 50.66 -4.04 -12.67
C GLU A 29 51.67 -5.10 -13.16
N GLU A 30 51.56 -5.52 -14.42
CA GLU A 30 52.52 -6.48 -15.00
C GLU A 30 53.93 -5.88 -14.96
N PRO A 31 54.95 -6.60 -14.47
CA PRO A 31 56.32 -6.13 -14.59
C PRO A 31 56.77 -6.31 -16.04
N THR A 32 57.09 -5.21 -16.72
CA THR A 32 57.75 -5.23 -18.03
C THR A 32 59.02 -6.09 -17.97
N GLU A 33 59.33 -6.82 -19.05
CA GLU A 33 60.48 -7.74 -19.20
C GLU A 33 61.82 -7.19 -18.65
N GLU A 34 62.01 -5.87 -18.68
CA GLU A 34 63.17 -5.16 -18.12
C GLU A 34 63.27 -5.23 -16.58
N VAL A 35 62.15 -5.22 -15.85
CA VAL A 35 62.12 -5.26 -14.38
C VAL A 35 62.36 -6.68 -13.87
N LEU A 36 61.87 -7.70 -14.59
CA LEU A 36 62.15 -9.11 -14.30
C LEU A 36 63.65 -9.42 -14.44
N ASN A 37 64.31 -8.87 -15.45
CA ASN A 37 65.75 -9.03 -15.64
C ASN A 37 66.60 -8.35 -14.54
N GLY A 38 66.06 -7.36 -13.83
CA GLY A 38 66.76 -6.67 -12.73
C GLY A 38 66.65 -7.35 -11.36
N LEU A 39 65.73 -8.32 -11.19
CA LEU A 39 65.47 -8.99 -9.92
C LEU A 39 66.16 -10.35 -9.78
N LEU A 40 66.60 -10.96 -10.88
CA LEU A 40 67.29 -12.24 -10.90
C LEU A 40 68.81 -12.05 -10.86
N THR A 41 69.50 -12.78 -9.98
CA THR A 41 70.97 -12.76 -9.98
C THR A 41 71.52 -13.45 -11.24
N PRO A 42 72.68 -13.04 -11.79
CA PRO A 42 73.25 -13.63 -13.02
C PRO A 42 73.44 -15.15 -12.97
N GLN A 43 73.54 -15.73 -11.76
CA GLN A 43 73.68 -17.16 -11.53
C GLN A 43 72.34 -17.93 -11.58
N GLU A 44 71.23 -17.29 -11.22
CA GLU A 44 69.89 -17.87 -11.28
C GLU A 44 69.35 -17.88 -12.72
N GLN A 45 69.67 -16.84 -13.51
CA GLN A 45 69.42 -16.82 -14.95
C GLN A 45 70.10 -18.00 -15.67
N ALA A 46 71.33 -18.35 -15.29
CA ALA A 46 72.05 -19.47 -15.88
C ALA A 46 71.45 -20.85 -15.50
N ARG A 47 70.90 -21.00 -14.29
CA ARG A 47 70.19 -22.23 -13.89
C ARG A 47 68.82 -22.36 -14.57
N LEU A 48 68.10 -21.26 -14.74
CA LEU A 48 66.80 -21.25 -15.41
C LEU A 48 66.94 -21.50 -16.92
N ALA A 49 67.94 -20.90 -17.55
CA ALA A 49 68.28 -21.16 -18.96
C ALA A 49 68.69 -22.62 -19.23
N ALA A 50 69.38 -23.28 -18.27
CA ALA A 50 69.76 -24.69 -18.38
C ALA A 50 68.57 -25.66 -18.29
N THR A 51 67.44 -25.21 -17.77
CA THR A 51 66.21 -26.00 -17.62
C THR A 51 65.19 -25.72 -18.74
N GLY A 52 65.51 -24.79 -19.66
CA GLY A 52 64.65 -24.42 -20.78
C GLY A 52 63.40 -23.62 -20.38
N VAL A 53 63.37 -23.06 -19.17
CA VAL A 53 62.22 -22.34 -18.62
C VAL A 53 62.45 -20.84 -18.80
N SER A 54 61.52 -20.16 -19.46
CA SER A 54 61.54 -18.70 -19.62
C SER A 54 61.44 -18.02 -18.24
N PRO A 55 62.09 -16.87 -18.00
CA PRO A 55 61.87 -16.06 -16.78
C PRO A 55 60.38 -15.76 -16.52
N TRP A 56 59.59 -15.69 -17.60
CA TRP A 56 58.13 -15.56 -17.54
C TRP A 56 57.47 -16.83 -16.97
N ASP A 57 57.84 -18.02 -17.45
CA ASP A 57 57.30 -19.28 -16.92
C ASP A 57 57.62 -19.48 -15.44
N ALA A 58 58.82 -19.06 -15.00
CA ALA A 58 59.22 -19.13 -13.60
C ALA A 58 58.39 -18.19 -12.70
N TYR A 59 58.07 -16.98 -13.17
CA TYR A 59 57.21 -16.05 -12.45
C TYR A 59 55.76 -16.54 -12.38
N ILE A 60 55.21 -17.07 -13.48
CA ILE A 60 53.86 -17.67 -13.51
C ILE A 60 53.78 -18.86 -12.56
N GLN A 61 54.83 -19.68 -12.48
CA GLN A 61 54.91 -20.80 -11.55
C GLN A 61 55.00 -20.34 -10.08
N ALA A 62 55.75 -19.27 -9.80
CA ALA A 62 55.82 -18.68 -8.46
C ALA A 62 54.48 -18.04 -8.03
N GLN A 63 53.80 -17.38 -8.96
CA GLN A 63 52.48 -16.78 -8.72
C GLN A 63 51.41 -17.84 -8.46
N SER A 64 51.37 -18.90 -9.28
CA SER A 64 50.43 -20.02 -9.08
C SER A 64 50.66 -20.75 -7.75
N GLY A 65 51.91 -21.04 -7.38
CA GLY A 65 52.23 -21.64 -6.08
C GLY A 65 51.83 -20.76 -4.88
N TRP A 66 51.80 -19.43 -5.05
CA TRP A 66 51.36 -18.52 -3.99
C TRP A 66 49.86 -18.56 -3.76
N TYR A 67 49.07 -18.58 -4.83
CA TYR A 67 47.61 -18.68 -4.73
C TYR A 67 47.12 -20.06 -4.32
N ASP A 68 47.85 -21.13 -4.65
CA ASP A 68 47.53 -22.49 -4.16
C ASP A 68 47.62 -22.59 -2.63
N THR A 69 48.46 -21.77 -2.00
CA THR A 69 48.65 -21.74 -0.54
C THR A 69 47.78 -20.66 0.13
N ALA A 70 47.56 -19.54 -0.55
CA ALA A 70 46.84 -18.39 0.01
C ALA A 70 45.33 -18.49 -0.24
N THR A 71 44.58 -19.04 0.71
CA THR A 71 43.11 -19.02 0.66
C THR A 71 42.58 -17.61 0.94
N ILE A 72 42.18 -16.87 -0.11
CA ILE A 72 41.52 -15.57 0.03
C ILE A 72 40.03 -15.81 0.30
N ASN A 73 39.64 -15.69 1.57
CA ASN A 73 38.25 -15.89 1.98
C ASN A 73 37.66 -14.56 2.48
N LEU A 74 36.94 -13.88 1.59
CA LEU A 74 36.31 -12.58 1.84
C LEU A 74 34.96 -12.68 2.59
N GLY A 75 34.49 -13.90 2.89
CA GLY A 75 33.10 -14.12 3.26
C GLY A 75 32.74 -13.98 4.75
N ILE A 76 33.65 -14.20 5.70
CA ILE A 76 33.18 -14.50 7.08
C ILE A 76 33.96 -13.81 8.23
N ASN A 77 35.24 -13.44 8.13
CA ASN A 77 35.99 -13.00 9.33
C ASN A 77 37.16 -12.02 9.08
N GLY A 78 36.96 -10.96 8.29
CA GLY A 78 37.86 -9.79 8.26
C GLY A 78 39.36 -10.10 8.15
N ARG A 79 39.75 -11.14 7.39
CA ARG A 79 41.16 -11.51 7.22
C ARG A 79 41.80 -10.56 6.21
N ILE A 80 42.93 -9.99 6.57
CA ILE A 80 43.75 -9.15 5.69
C ILE A 80 44.30 -10.07 4.60
N ALA A 81 43.85 -9.87 3.36
CA ALA A 81 44.42 -10.55 2.21
C ALA A 81 45.87 -10.08 2.05
N HIS A 82 46.85 -10.96 2.28
CA HIS A 82 48.18 -10.68 1.76
C HIS A 82 48.16 -10.98 0.27
N LEU A 83 48.58 -9.99 -0.52
CA LEU A 83 48.66 -10.12 -1.96
C LEU A 83 50.08 -10.43 -2.37
N PHE A 84 50.27 -10.93 -3.59
CA PHE A 84 51.60 -11.05 -4.16
C PHE A 84 52.23 -9.64 -4.29
N PRO A 85 53.54 -9.48 -4.04
CA PRO A 85 54.20 -8.18 -4.20
C PRO A 85 53.94 -7.57 -5.58
N GLY A 86 53.47 -6.32 -5.62
CA GLY A 86 53.09 -5.60 -6.86
C GLY A 86 51.60 -5.60 -7.19
N GLN A 87 50.76 -6.31 -6.44
CA GLN A 87 49.30 -6.29 -6.60
C GLN A 87 48.62 -5.36 -5.59
N LYS A 88 47.61 -4.62 -6.05
CA LYS A 88 46.81 -3.71 -5.22
C LYS A 88 45.39 -4.26 -5.06
N LEU A 89 44.86 -4.16 -3.84
CA LEU A 89 43.46 -4.44 -3.56
C LEU A 89 42.67 -3.15 -3.71
N GLU A 90 41.83 -3.06 -4.73
CA GLU A 90 40.89 -1.94 -4.85
C GLU A 90 39.52 -2.35 -4.35
N LEU A 91 39.04 -1.62 -3.35
CA LEU A 91 37.69 -1.81 -2.84
C LEU A 91 36.70 -0.97 -3.64
N HIS A 92 36.15 -1.52 -4.72
CA HIS A 92 35.12 -0.84 -5.50
C HIS A 92 33.80 -0.80 -4.71
N ARG A 93 33.49 0.35 -4.11
CA ARG A 93 32.15 0.61 -3.60
C ARG A 93 31.25 0.94 -4.79
N ALA A 94 30.46 -0.02 -5.25
CA ALA A 94 29.35 0.26 -6.16
C ALA A 94 28.38 1.21 -5.44
N GLN A 95 28.33 2.48 -5.86
CA GLN A 95 27.35 3.43 -5.37
C GLN A 95 26.02 3.15 -6.05
N HIS A 96 25.25 2.21 -5.49
CA HIS A 96 23.84 2.09 -5.84
C HIS A 96 23.06 3.17 -5.08
N PRO A 97 22.26 4.02 -5.75
CA PRO A 97 21.41 4.98 -5.04
C PRO A 97 20.34 4.22 -4.25
N HIS A 98 20.58 4.05 -2.95
CA HIS A 98 19.66 3.38 -2.03
C HIS A 98 18.50 4.29 -1.60
N SER A 99 18.67 5.61 -1.76
CA SER A 99 17.70 6.64 -1.37
C SER A 99 16.42 6.61 -2.20
N ASP A 100 16.51 6.20 -3.46
CA ASP A 100 15.42 6.41 -4.43
C ASP A 100 14.51 5.19 -4.58
N TYR A 101 14.83 4.08 -3.89
CA TYR A 101 14.05 2.84 -3.96
C TYR A 101 12.60 3.07 -3.50
N ARG A 102 12.40 3.83 -2.43
CA ARG A 102 11.07 4.09 -1.88
C ARG A 102 10.19 4.84 -2.88
N ASP A 103 10.73 5.85 -3.55
CA ASP A 103 9.97 6.67 -4.50
C ASP A 103 9.61 5.88 -5.75
N PHE A 104 10.54 5.06 -6.24
CA PHE A 104 10.28 4.18 -7.39
C PHE A 104 9.28 3.06 -7.04
N ALA A 105 9.41 2.44 -5.86
CA ALA A 105 8.45 1.45 -5.36
C ALA A 105 7.06 2.05 -5.18
N ALA A 106 6.96 3.26 -4.60
CA ALA A 106 5.71 3.98 -4.44
C ALA A 106 5.06 4.32 -5.79
N HIS A 107 5.86 4.72 -6.80
CA HIS A 107 5.37 4.97 -8.15
C HIS A 107 4.76 3.71 -8.79
N LEU A 108 5.45 2.57 -8.72
CA LEU A 108 4.94 1.29 -9.23
C LEU A 108 3.67 0.83 -8.50
N LEU A 109 3.61 0.98 -7.18
CA LEU A 109 2.40 0.70 -6.40
C LEU A 109 1.25 1.64 -6.79
N GLY A 110 1.55 2.91 -7.10
CA GLY A 110 0.58 3.87 -7.63
C GLY A 110 0.02 3.45 -8.99
N GLU A 111 0.87 2.99 -9.91
CA GLU A 111 0.40 2.43 -11.19
C GLU A 111 -0.49 1.21 -11.01
N LEU A 112 -0.14 0.34 -10.05
CA LEU A 112 -0.93 -0.85 -9.73
C LEU A 112 -2.29 -0.47 -9.15
N ALA A 113 -2.32 0.47 -8.19
CA ALA A 113 -3.54 1.01 -7.60
C ALA A 113 -4.46 1.60 -8.68
N ARG A 114 -3.89 2.36 -9.63
CA ARG A 114 -4.62 2.93 -10.78
C ARG A 114 -5.27 1.84 -11.64
N CYS A 115 -4.58 0.73 -11.89
CA CYS A 115 -5.13 -0.40 -12.65
C CYS A 115 -6.27 -1.12 -11.89
N MET A 116 -6.22 -1.14 -10.57
CA MET A 116 -7.28 -1.75 -9.74
C MET A 116 -8.47 -0.81 -9.50
N GLY A 117 -8.36 0.47 -9.86
CA GLY A 117 -9.36 1.49 -9.52
C GLY A 117 -9.39 1.81 -8.02
N LEU A 118 -8.27 1.67 -7.33
CA LEU A 118 -8.12 2.00 -5.91
C LEU A 118 -7.18 3.20 -5.78
N THR A 119 -7.36 3.99 -4.73
CA THR A 119 -6.36 5.01 -4.40
C THR A 119 -5.12 4.38 -3.79
N TYR A 120 -3.98 5.07 -3.87
CA TYR A 120 -2.72 4.58 -3.33
C TYR A 120 -2.84 4.21 -1.85
N GLU A 121 -3.48 5.06 -1.05
CA GLU A 121 -3.66 4.86 0.39
C GLU A 121 -4.53 3.63 0.68
N SER A 122 -5.58 3.41 -0.12
CA SER A 122 -6.48 2.27 0.05
C SER A 122 -5.82 0.95 -0.38
N ALA A 123 -4.93 0.99 -1.38
CA ALA A 123 -4.24 -0.19 -1.89
C ALA A 123 -3.04 -0.61 -1.02
N THR A 124 -2.30 0.35 -0.49
CA THR A 124 -1.06 0.12 0.27
C THR A 124 -1.23 0.22 1.78
N ALA A 125 -2.36 0.75 2.25
CA ALA A 125 -2.60 1.14 3.64
C ALA A 125 -1.57 2.16 4.19
N ASP A 126 -0.85 2.86 3.31
CA ASP A 126 0.09 3.91 3.67
C ASP A 126 -0.61 5.28 3.64
N TYR A 127 -0.67 5.92 4.81
CA TYR A 127 -1.27 7.24 5.00
C TYR A 127 -0.23 8.34 5.30
N THR A 128 1.07 8.08 5.13
CA THR A 128 2.15 8.99 5.56
C THR A 128 2.03 10.38 4.93
N ASN A 129 1.58 10.47 3.68
CA ASN A 129 1.41 11.74 2.95
C ASN A 129 -0.06 12.17 2.82
N ALA A 130 -0.98 11.50 3.52
CA ALA A 130 -2.41 11.71 3.34
C ALA A 130 -2.97 12.73 4.35
N THR A 131 -3.67 13.74 3.85
CA THR A 131 -4.47 14.65 4.68
C THR A 131 -5.86 14.10 4.95
N TYR A 132 -6.55 14.62 5.97
CA TYR A 132 -7.94 14.26 6.26
C TYR A 132 -8.87 14.39 5.04
N SER A 133 -8.71 15.46 4.26
CA SER A 133 -9.52 15.70 3.05
C SER A 133 -9.24 14.66 1.96
N SER A 134 -7.97 14.34 1.71
CA SER A 134 -7.59 13.35 0.70
C SER A 134 -8.07 11.94 1.06
N VAL A 135 -7.98 11.52 2.33
CA VAL A 135 -8.50 10.22 2.77
C VAL A 135 -10.02 10.15 2.60
N ARG A 136 -10.73 11.24 2.91
CA ARG A 136 -12.19 11.30 2.71
C ARG A 136 -12.57 11.17 1.23
N MET A 137 -11.83 11.83 0.33
CA MET A 137 -12.04 11.72 -1.11
C MET A 137 -11.75 10.29 -1.61
N ALA A 138 -10.63 9.70 -1.17
CA ALA A 138 -10.24 8.34 -1.51
C ALA A 138 -11.30 7.31 -1.10
N THR A 139 -11.76 7.36 0.15
CA THR A 139 -12.86 6.52 0.64
C THR A 139 -14.14 6.74 -0.16
N GLY A 140 -14.39 7.98 -0.59
CA GLY A 140 -15.52 8.32 -1.45
C GLY A 140 -15.48 7.65 -2.82
N GLU A 141 -14.33 7.64 -3.46
CA GLU A 141 -14.12 7.01 -4.77
C GLU A 141 -14.29 5.49 -4.69
N VAL A 142 -13.64 4.84 -3.71
CA VAL A 142 -13.75 3.39 -3.50
C VAL A 142 -15.18 2.96 -3.17
N PHE A 143 -15.93 3.80 -2.44
CA PHE A 143 -17.31 3.49 -2.12
C PHE A 143 -18.23 3.47 -3.37
N GLN A 144 -17.95 4.27 -4.40
CA GLN A 144 -18.72 4.21 -5.67
C GLN A 144 -18.57 2.85 -6.36
N ILE A 145 -17.36 2.29 -6.35
CA ILE A 145 -17.10 0.94 -6.86
C ILE A 145 -17.87 -0.10 -6.03
N THR A 146 -17.93 0.10 -4.71
CA THR A 146 -18.69 -0.77 -3.80
C THR A 146 -20.19 -0.73 -4.11
N LEU A 147 -20.76 0.46 -4.33
CA LEU A 147 -22.16 0.63 -4.72
C LEU A 147 -22.44 -0.03 -6.08
N TYR A 148 -21.55 0.16 -7.06
CA TYR A 148 -21.69 -0.47 -8.36
C TYR A 148 -21.70 -2.00 -8.25
N ARG A 149 -20.73 -2.58 -7.52
CA ARG A 149 -20.67 -4.03 -7.28
C ARG A 149 -21.89 -4.53 -6.50
N ARG A 150 -22.38 -3.78 -5.52
CA ARG A 150 -23.61 -4.11 -4.78
C ARG A 150 -24.82 -4.19 -5.73
N ALA A 151 -24.98 -3.21 -6.60
CA ALA A 151 -26.10 -3.14 -7.54
C ALA A 151 -26.05 -4.20 -8.65
N HIS A 152 -24.85 -4.63 -9.09
CA HIS A 152 -24.71 -5.52 -10.25
C HIS A 152 -24.33 -6.95 -9.92
N VAL A 153 -23.76 -7.21 -8.74
CA VAL A 153 -23.35 -8.56 -8.31
C VAL A 153 -24.29 -9.09 -7.24
N ILE A 154 -24.47 -8.33 -6.16
CA ILE A 154 -25.24 -8.79 -5.00
C ILE A 154 -26.74 -8.66 -5.25
N ALA A 155 -27.18 -7.50 -5.74
CA ALA A 155 -28.61 -7.24 -5.89
C ALA A 155 -29.30 -8.26 -6.82
N PRO A 156 -28.79 -8.64 -8.01
CA PRO A 156 -29.45 -9.64 -8.85
C PRO A 156 -29.50 -11.02 -8.20
N PHE A 157 -28.43 -11.40 -7.47
CA PHE A 157 -28.38 -12.66 -6.74
C PHE A 157 -29.47 -12.70 -5.65
N CYS A 158 -29.54 -11.67 -4.81
CA CYS A 158 -30.54 -11.58 -3.74
C CYS A 158 -31.96 -11.39 -4.28
N ASN A 159 -32.14 -10.62 -5.36
CA ASN A 159 -33.45 -10.39 -5.96
C ASN A 159 -34.06 -11.68 -6.50
N SER A 160 -33.25 -12.56 -7.09
CA SER A 160 -33.75 -13.84 -7.60
C SER A 160 -34.40 -14.71 -6.51
N VAL A 161 -33.83 -14.71 -5.31
CA VAL A 161 -34.36 -15.43 -4.15
C VAL A 161 -35.63 -14.75 -3.63
N TYR A 162 -35.60 -13.41 -3.53
CA TYR A 162 -36.74 -12.63 -3.08
C TYR A 162 -37.96 -12.79 -4.00
N GLU A 163 -37.73 -12.76 -5.32
CA GLU A 163 -38.79 -12.95 -6.31
C GLU A 163 -39.44 -14.33 -6.22
N ALA A 164 -38.63 -15.38 -6.07
CA ALA A 164 -39.14 -16.75 -5.94
C ALA A 164 -39.96 -16.92 -4.66
N TRP A 165 -39.48 -16.38 -3.55
CA TRP A 165 -40.21 -16.39 -2.28
C TRP A 165 -41.54 -15.62 -2.37
N LEU A 166 -41.53 -14.41 -2.93
CA LEU A 166 -42.73 -13.58 -3.05
C LEU A 166 -43.78 -14.23 -3.97
N GLU A 167 -43.34 -14.85 -5.06
CA GLU A 167 -44.20 -15.62 -5.96
C GLU A 167 -44.89 -16.78 -5.22
N GLU A 168 -44.14 -17.53 -4.42
CA GLU A 168 -44.66 -18.66 -3.65
C GLU A 168 -45.67 -18.21 -2.58
N GLU A 169 -45.38 -17.14 -1.84
CA GLU A 169 -46.28 -16.63 -0.80
C GLU A 169 -47.58 -16.08 -1.38
N ILE A 170 -47.53 -15.42 -2.54
CA ILE A 170 -48.74 -14.96 -3.25
C ILE A 170 -49.53 -16.16 -3.79
N ALA A 171 -48.86 -17.18 -4.33
CA ALA A 171 -49.51 -18.39 -4.83
C ALA A 171 -50.20 -19.20 -3.71
N ARG A 172 -49.58 -19.25 -2.52
CA ARG A 172 -50.16 -19.88 -1.32
C ARG A 172 -51.31 -19.07 -0.71
N GLY A 173 -51.42 -17.79 -1.07
CA GLY A 173 -52.42 -16.86 -0.51
C GLY A 173 -52.03 -16.26 0.84
N GLY A 174 -50.74 -16.31 1.22
CA GLY A 174 -50.23 -15.69 2.44
C GLY A 174 -50.18 -14.16 2.34
N ILE A 175 -49.89 -13.63 1.16
CA ILE A 175 -49.84 -12.19 0.88
C ILE A 175 -50.89 -11.84 -0.19
N PRO A 176 -51.88 -10.97 0.12
CA PRO A 176 -52.87 -10.55 -0.86
C PRO A 176 -52.23 -9.59 -1.89
N PHE A 177 -52.21 -9.99 -3.16
CA PHE A 177 -51.77 -9.14 -4.27
C PHE A 177 -52.95 -8.74 -5.19
N PRO A 178 -53.04 -7.49 -5.67
CA PRO A 178 -54.07 -7.08 -6.62
C PRO A 178 -54.06 -7.94 -7.89
N GLY A 179 -55.14 -8.67 -8.15
CA GLY A 179 -55.23 -9.61 -9.28
C GLY A 179 -54.59 -10.98 -9.02
N GLY A 180 -54.25 -11.29 -7.76
CA GLY A 180 -53.67 -12.57 -7.35
C GLY A 180 -52.36 -12.89 -8.07
N LEU A 181 -52.10 -14.17 -8.32
CA LEU A 181 -50.90 -14.62 -9.02
C LEU A 181 -50.82 -14.08 -10.46
N GLY A 182 -51.94 -14.00 -11.17
CA GLY A 182 -51.97 -13.48 -12.55
C GLY A 182 -51.58 -12.00 -12.64
N GLY A 183 -52.07 -11.19 -11.69
CA GLY A 183 -51.69 -9.79 -11.57
C GLY A 183 -50.23 -9.59 -11.15
N PHE A 184 -49.72 -10.46 -10.28
CA PHE A 184 -48.32 -10.47 -9.88
C PHE A 184 -47.39 -10.78 -11.06
N LEU A 185 -47.67 -11.85 -11.81
CA LEU A 185 -46.85 -12.23 -12.97
C LEU A 185 -46.82 -11.13 -14.04
N ALA A 186 -47.93 -10.41 -14.25
CA ALA A 186 -47.99 -9.27 -15.16
C ALA A 186 -47.15 -8.07 -14.67
N ASN A 187 -47.02 -7.88 -13.36
CA ASN A 187 -46.35 -6.73 -12.73
C ASN A 187 -45.11 -7.14 -11.92
N ARG A 188 -44.47 -8.26 -12.24
CA ARG A 188 -43.39 -8.85 -11.44
C ARG A 188 -42.25 -7.86 -11.19
N ALA A 189 -41.85 -7.12 -12.21
CA ALA A 189 -40.75 -6.16 -12.12
C ALA A 189 -41.04 -5.00 -11.14
N SER A 190 -42.29 -4.52 -11.07
CA SER A 190 -42.66 -3.43 -10.15
C SER A 190 -42.92 -3.94 -8.74
N ALA A 191 -43.54 -5.12 -8.60
CA ALA A 191 -43.78 -5.76 -7.31
C ALA A 191 -42.48 -6.18 -6.61
N CYS A 192 -41.48 -6.63 -7.37
CA CYS A 192 -40.23 -7.15 -6.84
C CYS A 192 -39.09 -6.11 -6.79
N ARG A 193 -39.42 -4.81 -6.88
CA ARG A 193 -38.43 -3.75 -6.77
C ARG A 193 -37.96 -3.63 -5.32
N ALA A 194 -36.81 -4.23 -5.02
CA ALA A 194 -36.16 -4.15 -3.72
C ALA A 194 -34.86 -3.33 -3.79
N ILE A 195 -34.54 -2.62 -2.70
CA ILE A 195 -33.24 -1.96 -2.50
C ILE A 195 -32.46 -2.78 -1.48
N TRP A 196 -31.34 -3.35 -1.92
CA TRP A 196 -30.45 -4.12 -1.05
C TRP A 196 -29.48 -3.17 -0.36
N ARG A 197 -29.84 -2.80 0.88
CA ARG A 197 -28.99 -1.96 1.74
C ARG A 197 -27.83 -2.80 2.27
N GLY A 198 -26.67 -2.18 2.40
CA GLY A 198 -25.47 -2.78 2.99
C GLY A 198 -24.83 -1.80 3.94
N ALA A 199 -23.60 -2.09 4.37
CA ALA A 199 -22.88 -1.20 5.28
C ALA A 199 -22.85 0.25 4.75
N PRO A 200 -23.06 1.24 5.64
CA PRO A 200 -22.99 2.65 5.27
C PRO A 200 -21.57 3.03 4.84
N LYS A 201 -21.46 4.15 4.16
CA LYS A 201 -20.16 4.69 3.76
C LYS A 201 -19.35 5.03 5.02
N PRO A 202 -18.10 4.58 5.14
CA PRO A 202 -17.26 5.01 6.25
C PRO A 202 -17.01 6.51 6.15
N GLN A 203 -17.35 7.22 7.22
CA GLN A 203 -17.24 8.66 7.33
C GLN A 203 -16.24 9.01 8.42
N ALA A 204 -15.42 10.02 8.20
CA ALA A 204 -14.38 10.41 9.14
C ALA A 204 -14.83 11.48 10.15
N ASP A 205 -15.99 12.12 9.93
CA ASP A 205 -16.58 13.11 10.84
C ASP A 205 -18.11 13.04 10.73
N ASP A 206 -18.72 12.32 11.66
CA ASP A 206 -20.17 12.09 11.70
C ASP A 206 -20.94 13.38 12.02
N LEU A 207 -20.33 14.31 12.77
CA LEU A 207 -20.99 15.55 13.18
C LEU A 207 -21.20 16.49 12.00
N LYS A 208 -20.18 16.69 11.14
CA LYS A 208 -20.34 17.49 9.91
C LYS A 208 -21.39 16.90 8.97
N THR A 209 -21.50 15.59 8.96
CA THR A 209 -22.45 14.83 8.13
C THR A 209 -23.87 14.98 8.65
N ALA A 210 -24.07 14.78 9.95
CA ALA A 210 -25.34 14.99 10.62
C ALA A 210 -25.84 16.43 10.44
N LYS A 211 -24.94 17.43 10.59
CA LYS A 211 -25.28 18.84 10.31
C LYS A 211 -25.66 19.08 8.85
N ALA A 212 -24.95 18.46 7.91
CA ALA A 212 -25.33 18.53 6.50
C ALA A 212 -26.73 17.96 6.26
N HIS A 213 -27.02 16.76 6.79
CA HIS A 213 -28.34 16.15 6.72
C HIS A 213 -29.44 17.02 7.35
N GLU A 214 -29.18 17.62 8.52
CA GLU A 214 -30.10 18.55 9.17
C GLU A 214 -30.43 19.75 8.26
N ILE A 215 -29.40 20.34 7.63
CA ILE A 215 -29.58 21.45 6.68
C ILE A 215 -30.39 20.99 5.48
N TRP A 216 -30.08 19.84 4.88
CA TRP A 216 -30.80 19.31 3.72
C TRP A 216 -32.27 18.99 3.99
N CYS A 217 -32.57 18.43 5.17
CA CYS A 217 -33.95 18.21 5.61
C CYS A 217 -34.68 19.53 5.86
N ARG A 218 -34.02 20.51 6.50
CA ARG A 218 -34.61 21.85 6.70
C ARG A 218 -34.92 22.55 5.38
N LEU A 219 -34.08 22.34 4.36
CA LEU A 219 -34.30 22.87 3.00
C LEU A 219 -35.38 22.09 2.23
N GLY A 220 -35.85 20.95 2.73
CA GLY A 220 -36.84 20.10 2.07
C GLY A 220 -36.30 19.29 0.87
N VAL A 221 -34.98 19.20 0.72
CA VAL A 221 -34.33 18.45 -0.37
C VAL A 221 -34.19 16.98 -0.04
N MET A 222 -34.03 16.66 1.25
CA MET A 222 -33.76 15.31 1.74
C MET A 222 -34.83 14.87 2.73
N THR A 223 -35.21 13.60 2.69
CA THR A 223 -36.19 12.98 3.60
C THR A 223 -35.49 12.21 4.71
N ASP A 224 -36.19 11.97 5.81
CA ASP A 224 -35.66 11.14 6.91
C ASP A 224 -35.32 9.72 6.43
N ALA A 225 -36.08 9.21 5.45
CA ALA A 225 -35.82 7.91 4.83
C ALA A 225 -34.46 7.88 4.10
N SER A 226 -34.13 8.93 3.36
CA SER A 226 -32.82 9.02 2.69
C SER A 226 -31.65 9.15 3.67
N ILE A 227 -31.85 9.80 4.84
CA ILE A 227 -30.83 9.84 5.90
C ILE A 227 -30.64 8.44 6.50
N ALA A 228 -31.74 7.76 6.81
CA ALA A 228 -31.68 6.39 7.33
C ALA A 228 -30.98 5.45 6.33
N GLU A 229 -31.26 5.59 5.04
CA GLU A 229 -30.62 4.82 3.97
C GLU A 229 -29.11 5.08 3.89
N ASP A 230 -28.67 6.34 3.99
CA ASP A 230 -27.24 6.69 4.02
C ASP A 230 -26.51 6.06 5.21
N LEU A 231 -27.20 5.94 6.35
CA LEU A 231 -26.73 5.25 7.56
C LEU A 231 -26.91 3.72 7.52
N GLY A 232 -27.57 3.19 6.48
CA GLY A 232 -27.82 1.76 6.30
C GLY A 232 -28.99 1.20 7.12
N TYR A 233 -29.82 2.05 7.73
CA TYR A 233 -31.01 1.65 8.49
C TYR A 233 -32.28 1.78 7.66
N ASP A 234 -33.33 1.07 8.07
CA ASP A 234 -34.67 1.32 7.59
C ASP A 234 -35.43 2.31 8.48
N ILE A 235 -36.17 3.22 7.84
CA ILE A 235 -36.84 4.31 8.54
C ILE A 235 -38.01 3.81 9.38
N GLU A 236 -38.72 2.79 8.89
CA GLU A 236 -39.84 2.18 9.62
C GLU A 236 -39.34 1.51 10.90
N ASP A 237 -38.23 0.78 10.82
CA ASP A 237 -37.56 0.19 11.98
C ASP A 237 -37.09 1.26 12.97
N VAL A 238 -36.46 2.34 12.48
CA VAL A 238 -36.02 3.46 13.32
C VAL A 238 -37.22 4.09 14.04
N TYR A 239 -38.33 4.34 13.36
CA TYR A 239 -39.51 4.95 13.98
C TYR A 239 -40.22 4.02 14.94
N ALA A 240 -40.36 2.74 14.60
CA ALA A 240 -40.91 1.73 15.50
C ALA A 240 -40.05 1.60 16.76
N GLN A 241 -38.72 1.57 16.61
CA GLN A 241 -37.79 1.49 17.72
C GLN A 241 -37.85 2.74 18.60
N ARG A 242 -37.85 3.94 18.01
CA ARG A 242 -37.97 5.20 18.75
C ARG A 242 -39.28 5.28 19.54
N ALA A 243 -40.39 4.79 18.98
CA ALA A 243 -41.67 4.73 19.68
C ALA A 243 -41.62 3.77 20.89
N ARG A 244 -41.02 2.57 20.71
CA ARG A 244 -40.81 1.62 21.80
C ARG A 244 -39.91 2.20 22.90
N GLU A 245 -38.79 2.82 22.52
CA GLU A 245 -37.87 3.44 23.46
C GLU A 245 -38.51 4.57 24.26
N LYS A 246 -39.38 5.37 23.61
CA LYS A 246 -40.15 6.39 24.32
C LYS A 246 -41.06 5.78 25.39
N ALA A 247 -41.84 4.75 25.03
CA ALA A 247 -42.70 4.06 25.98
C ALA A 247 -41.89 3.43 27.13
N MET A 248 -40.72 2.84 26.84
CA MET A 248 -39.83 2.30 27.87
C MET A 248 -39.25 3.38 28.78
N ARG A 249 -38.87 4.55 28.24
CA ARG A 249 -38.40 5.69 29.05
C ARG A 249 -39.46 6.19 30.01
N GLU A 250 -40.71 6.27 29.56
CA GLU A 250 -41.86 6.64 30.40
C GLU A 250 -42.05 5.65 31.56
N ILE A 251 -41.92 4.34 31.30
CA ILE A 251 -42.01 3.29 32.33
C ILE A 251 -40.92 3.44 33.39
N TYR A 252 -39.68 3.75 32.97
CA TYR A 252 -38.54 3.90 33.88
C TYR A 252 -38.37 5.33 34.46
N GLY A 253 -39.24 6.28 34.09
CA GLY A 253 -39.12 7.68 34.52
C GLY A 253 -37.88 8.41 33.97
N LEU A 254 -37.34 7.97 32.84
CA LEU A 254 -36.20 8.60 32.17
C LEU A 254 -36.71 9.82 31.36
N PRO A 255 -35.96 10.93 31.32
CA PRO A 255 -36.32 12.08 30.50
C PRO A 255 -36.31 11.71 29.01
N ASP A 256 -37.18 12.37 28.24
CA ASP A 256 -37.18 12.26 26.77
C ASP A 256 -35.79 12.60 26.21
N ALA A 257 -35.38 11.87 25.16
CA ALA A 257 -34.15 12.19 24.44
C ALA A 257 -34.27 13.62 23.89
N GLN A 258 -33.51 14.54 24.48
CA GLN A 258 -33.57 15.94 24.07
C GLN A 258 -32.98 16.08 22.67
N HIS A 259 -33.81 16.51 21.71
CA HIS A 259 -33.36 17.11 20.46
C HIS A 259 -32.83 18.52 20.75
N GLN A 260 -31.76 18.62 21.55
CA GLN A 260 -31.04 19.89 21.61
C GLN A 260 -30.41 20.08 20.24
N GLY A 261 -31.01 20.94 19.42
CA GLY A 261 -30.38 21.41 18.19
C GLY A 261 -28.97 21.84 18.56
N ILE A 262 -27.98 21.26 17.90
CA ILE A 262 -26.58 21.53 18.16
C ILE A 262 -26.31 22.96 17.68
N THR A 263 -26.70 23.95 18.49
CA THR A 263 -26.22 25.32 18.38
C THR A 263 -24.80 25.34 18.96
N THR A 264 -23.88 24.59 18.36
CA THR A 264 -22.48 25.01 18.44
C THR A 264 -22.40 26.22 17.53
N ALA A 265 -22.37 27.40 18.15
CA ALA A 265 -21.67 28.52 17.58
C ALA A 265 -20.35 27.99 16.99
N LEU A 266 -20.12 28.27 15.71
CA LEU A 266 -18.86 28.03 15.06
C LEU A 266 -17.79 28.75 15.88
N GLY A 267 -17.13 28.01 16.78
CA GLY A 267 -15.87 28.43 17.35
C GLY A 267 -14.91 28.52 16.18
N GLU A 268 -14.49 29.74 15.86
CA GLU A 268 -13.30 30.00 15.08
C GLU A 268 -12.20 29.05 15.56
N GLU A 269 -11.73 28.17 14.68
CA GLU A 269 -10.46 27.50 14.91
C GLU A 269 -9.41 28.60 15.11
N PRO A 270 -8.66 28.64 16.23
CA PRO A 270 -7.58 29.59 16.35
C PRO A 270 -6.58 29.29 15.25
N ALA A 271 -6.41 30.26 14.35
CA ALA A 271 -5.37 30.25 13.34
C ALA A 271 -4.06 29.84 14.00
N ASN A 272 -3.50 28.73 13.50
CA ASN A 272 -2.20 28.21 13.85
C ASN A 272 -1.16 29.33 13.70
N LYS A 273 -0.83 30.02 14.80
CA LYS A 273 0.35 30.87 14.88
C LYS A 273 1.52 29.91 15.00
N THR A 274 2.07 29.52 13.86
CA THR A 274 3.41 28.97 13.82
C THR A 274 4.37 29.98 14.42
N ASP A 275 5.08 29.54 15.44
CA ASP A 275 6.16 30.23 16.12
C ASP A 275 7.19 30.79 15.11
N THR A 276 7.26 32.11 15.03
CA THR A 276 8.50 32.82 14.68
C THR A 276 8.91 33.65 15.88
N ALA A 277 9.57 32.99 16.83
CA ALA A 277 10.39 33.65 17.84
C ALA A 277 11.77 33.00 17.82
N GLY A 278 12.74 33.72 17.24
CA GLY A 278 14.14 33.35 17.40
C GLY A 278 15.06 33.71 16.23
N GLN A 279 15.21 34.99 15.92
CA GLN A 279 16.51 35.61 15.67
C GLN A 279 16.29 37.11 15.42
N ASP A 280 16.50 37.89 16.47
CA ASP A 280 17.20 39.17 16.40
C ASP A 280 17.48 39.64 17.83
N ALA A 281 18.68 39.30 18.31
CA ALA A 281 19.31 39.93 19.45
C ALA A 281 20.78 40.22 19.11
N SER A 282 21.03 41.49 18.80
CA SER A 282 22.26 42.27 18.99
C SER A 282 23.58 41.74 18.43
N SER A 283 24.10 42.43 17.40
CA SER A 283 25.43 43.11 17.36
C SER A 283 25.52 43.97 16.10
#